data_AF-A0A822W704-F1
#
_entry.id   AF-A0A822W704-F1
#
_cell.length_a   1.000
_cell.length_b   1.000
_cell.length_c   1.000
_cell.angle_alpha   90.00
_cell.angle_beta   90.00
_cell.angle_gamma   90.00
#
_symmetry.space_group_name_H-M   'P 1'
#
loop_
_entity.id
_entity.type
_entity.pdbx_description
1 polymer ?
#
loop_
_entity_poly.entity_id
_entity_poly.type
_entity_poly.pdbx_seq_one_letter_code
_entity_poly.pdbx_strand_id
1 'polypeptide(L)'
;MSYLQYTAKSHHLQWNVRQLSQICHHFYNNYCPDSFKYRRNVGLVKVSDESILVLLLLQAELGMTSQRHFYTICHLFPCGQLLERSRFNRRSRQLI
;
A
#
# COMPACT_ATOMS: atom_id res chain seq x y z
N MET A 1 -8.34 40.68 23.23
CA MET A 1 -8.95 39.34 23.10
C MET A 1 -8.07 38.54 22.16
N SER A 2 -7.21 37.70 22.73
CA SER A 2 -6.29 36.82 22.03
C SER A 2 -7.07 35.65 21.42
N TYR A 3 -7.27 35.68 20.10
CA TYR A 3 -7.73 34.52 19.35
C TYR A 3 -6.68 33.43 19.53
N LEU A 4 -7.01 32.42 20.34
CA LEU A 4 -6.23 31.19 20.46
C LEU A 4 -6.06 30.64 19.03
N GLN A 5 -4.87 30.83 18.47
CA GLN A 5 -4.44 30.11 17.28
C GLN A 5 -4.31 28.65 17.70
N TYR A 6 -5.42 27.93 17.60
CA TYR A 6 -5.46 26.49 17.76
C TYR A 6 -4.63 25.87 16.62
N THR A 7 -3.33 25.73 16.87
CA THR A 7 -2.46 24.91 16.05
C THR A 7 -2.74 23.48 16.47
N ALA A 8 -3.64 22.81 15.75
CA ALA A 8 -3.92 21.39 15.87
C ALA A 8 -2.66 20.60 15.46
N LYS A 9 -1.63 20.61 16.30
CA LYS A 9 -0.50 19.71 16.17
C LYS A 9 -0.86 18.42 16.90
N SER A 10 -0.76 17.32 16.15
CA SER A 10 -0.53 15.93 16.59
C SER A 10 -1.61 15.24 17.42
N HIS A 11 -2.30 14.24 16.83
CA HIS A 11 -2.68 13.02 17.57
C HIS A 11 -2.61 11.73 16.72
N HIS A 12 -2.82 11.82 15.40
CA HIS A 12 -2.53 10.70 14.50
C HIS A 12 -1.22 11.00 13.78
N LEU A 13 -0.26 10.08 13.91
CA LEU A 13 0.91 10.05 13.04
C LEU A 13 0.37 10.04 11.60
N GLN A 14 0.38 11.18 10.92
CA GLN A 14 0.07 11.22 9.50
C GLN A 14 1.29 10.64 8.81
N TRP A 15 1.36 9.31 8.75
CA TRP A 15 2.39 8.60 8.03
C TRP A 15 2.40 9.16 6.61
N ASN A 16 3.52 9.76 6.23
CA ASN A 16 3.67 10.19 4.86
C ASN A 16 3.68 8.93 3.99
N VAL A 17 2.77 8.83 3.02
CA VAL A 17 2.69 7.69 2.09
C VAL A 17 4.07 7.44 1.43
N ARG A 18 4.87 8.48 1.23
CA ARG A 18 6.25 8.36 0.75
C ARG A 18 7.17 7.64 1.74
N GLN A 19 7.04 7.88 3.05
CA GLN A 19 7.81 7.19 4.09
C GLN A 19 7.38 5.72 4.21
N LEU A 20 6.09 5.43 4.17
CA LEU A 20 5.58 4.05 4.12
C LEU A 20 6.10 3.31 2.90
N SER A 21 6.10 3.96 1.73
CA SER A 21 6.65 3.40 0.50
C SER A 21 8.14 3.06 0.64
N GLN A 22 8.95 3.94 1.24
CA GLN A 22 10.38 3.69 1.49
C GLN A 22 10.62 2.50 2.42
N ILE A 23 9.81 2.39 3.48
CA ILE A 23 9.89 1.27 4.42
C ILE A 23 9.50 -0.05 3.73
N CYS A 24 8.40 -0.04 2.97
CA CYS A 24 7.96 -1.21 2.21
C CYS A 24 8.97 -1.61 1.14
N HIS A 25 9.58 -0.65 0.47
CA HIS A 25 10.66 -0.88 -0.50
C HIS A 25 11.88 -1.51 0.17
N HIS A 26 12.28 -1.02 1.35
CA HIS A 26 13.36 -1.62 2.13
C HIS A 26 13.04 -3.05 2.54
N PHE A 27 11.85 -3.32 3.05
CA PHE A 27 11.45 -4.67 3.43
C PHE A 27 11.36 -5.61 2.22
N TYR A 28 10.79 -5.12 1.11
CA TYR A 28 10.70 -5.89 -0.12
C TYR A 28 12.10 -6.28 -0.64
N ASN A 29 13.03 -5.33 -0.70
CA ASN A 29 14.37 -5.62 -1.21
C ASN A 29 15.21 -6.51 -0.29
N ASN A 30 15.02 -6.46 1.02
CA ASN A 30 15.84 -7.26 1.94
C ASN A 30 15.24 -8.63 2.25
N TYR A 31 13.92 -8.76 2.30
CA TYR A 31 13.26 -9.97 2.81
C TYR A 31 12.40 -10.71 1.77
N CYS A 32 12.04 -10.09 0.65
CA CYS A 32 11.28 -10.79 -0.38
C CYS A 32 12.16 -11.88 -1.03
N PRO A 33 11.63 -13.10 -1.29
CA PRO A 33 12.39 -14.14 -1.98
C PRO A 33 12.78 -13.73 -3.41
N ASP A 34 13.94 -14.20 -3.86
CA ASP A 34 14.47 -13.91 -5.18
C ASP A 34 13.55 -14.37 -6.32
N SER A 35 12.81 -15.46 -6.10
CA SER A 35 11.79 -15.94 -7.05
C SER A 35 10.72 -14.90 -7.38
N PHE A 36 10.42 -14.00 -6.45
CA PHE A 36 9.48 -12.90 -6.64
C PHE A 36 10.15 -11.64 -7.21
N LYS A 37 11.31 -11.26 -6.66
CA LYS A 37 12.08 -10.09 -7.12
C LYS A 37 12.47 -10.20 -8.60
N TYR A 38 12.88 -11.39 -9.02
CA TYR A 38 13.37 -11.65 -10.38
C TYR A 38 12.37 -12.41 -11.23
N ARG A 39 11.07 -12.37 -10.88
CA ARG A 39 10.05 -13.04 -11.69
C ARG A 39 10.04 -12.47 -13.11
N ARG A 40 9.69 -13.34 -14.06
CA ARG A 40 9.56 -12.94 -15.46
C ARG A 40 8.55 -11.80 -15.59
N ASN A 41 8.90 -10.79 -16.39
CA ASN A 41 8.08 -9.61 -16.68
C ASN A 41 7.84 -8.66 -15.49
N VAL A 42 8.63 -8.71 -14.41
CA VAL A 42 8.47 -7.80 -13.26
C VAL A 42 8.46 -6.31 -13.65
N GLY A 43 9.29 -5.91 -14.63
CA GLY A 43 9.34 -4.54 -15.14
C GLY A 43 8.21 -4.14 -16.10
N LEU A 44 7.38 -5.10 -16.56
CA LEU A 44 6.26 -4.85 -17.48
C LEU A 44 4.92 -4.76 -16.75
N VAL A 45 4.91 -4.92 -15.42
CA VAL A 45 3.67 -4.96 -14.65
C VAL A 45 3.19 -3.55 -14.35
N LYS A 46 1.89 -3.29 -14.58
CA LYS A 46 1.25 -1.97 -14.35
C LYS A 46 1.37 -1.43 -12.92
N VAL A 47 1.49 -2.33 -11.94
CA VAL A 47 1.60 -1.99 -10.51
C VAL A 47 2.74 -2.82 -9.93
N SER A 48 3.67 -2.22 -9.19
CA SER A 48 4.78 -2.96 -8.58
C SER A 48 4.31 -3.85 -7.43
N ASP A 49 5.12 -4.85 -7.03
CA ASP A 49 4.81 -5.67 -5.86
C ASP A 49 4.85 -4.85 -4.57
N GLU A 50 5.78 -3.90 -4.49
CA GLU A 50 5.88 -2.94 -3.38
C GLU A 50 4.59 -2.15 -3.19
N SER A 51 3.99 -1.64 -4.26
CA SER A 51 2.71 -0.94 -4.17
C SER A 51 1.58 -1.84 -3.67
N ILE A 52 1.58 -3.12 -4.05
CA ILE A 52 0.59 -4.08 -3.54
C ILE A 52 0.83 -4.36 -2.05
N LEU A 53 2.08 -4.52 -1.63
CA LEU A 53 2.41 -4.71 -0.21
C LEU A 53 2.02 -3.51 0.64
N VAL A 54 2.26 -2.28 0.18
CA VAL A 54 1.79 -1.05 0.85
C VAL A 54 0.28 -1.08 1.02
N LEU A 55 -0.46 -1.48 -0.02
CA LEU A 55 -1.92 -1.60 0.03
C LEU A 55 -2.36 -2.69 1.01
N LEU A 56 -1.68 -3.83 1.08
CA LEU A 56 -2.00 -4.90 2.02
C LEU A 56 -1.69 -4.52 3.47
N LEU A 57 -0.61 -3.79 3.71
CA LEU A 57 -0.31 -3.23 5.03
C LEU A 57 -1.36 -2.20 5.42
N LEU A 58 -1.75 -1.31 4.52
CA LEU A 58 -2.85 -0.38 4.76
C LEU A 58 -4.16 -1.10 5.09
N GLN A 59 -4.47 -2.18 4.38
CA GLN A 59 -5.64 -3.01 4.66
C GLN A 59 -5.58 -3.61 6.08
N ALA A 60 -4.42 -4.13 6.48
CA ALA A 60 -4.21 -4.70 7.82
C ALA A 60 -4.32 -3.63 8.92
N GLU A 61 -3.71 -2.47 8.72
CA GLU A 61 -3.78 -1.32 9.65
C GLU A 61 -5.21 -0.79 9.82
N LEU A 62 -6.02 -0.82 8.76
CA LEU A 62 -7.44 -0.47 8.81
C LEU A 62 -8.31 -1.57 9.45
N GLY A 63 -7.74 -2.71 9.84
CA GLY A 63 -8.49 -3.84 10.40
C GLY A 63 -9.42 -4.52 9.39
N MET A 64 -9.16 -4.34 8.09
CA MET A 64 -10.05 -4.82 7.03
C MET A 64 -9.73 -6.26 6.62
N THR A 65 -10.56 -7.20 7.03
CA THR A 65 -10.39 -8.63 6.67
C THR A 65 -10.86 -8.96 5.25
N SER A 66 -11.78 -8.16 4.69
CA SER A 66 -12.37 -8.42 3.37
C SER A 66 -11.58 -7.75 2.25
N GLN A 67 -10.87 -8.56 1.46
CA GLN A 67 -10.16 -8.10 0.27
C GLN A 67 -11.08 -7.38 -0.73
N ARG A 68 -12.31 -7.87 -0.87
CA ARG A 68 -13.32 -7.29 -1.78
C ARG A 68 -13.71 -5.89 -1.32
N HIS A 69 -13.96 -5.72 -0.03
CA HIS A 69 -14.35 -4.44 0.53
C HIS A 69 -13.19 -3.44 0.45
N PHE A 70 -11.97 -3.88 0.81
CA PHE A 70 -10.77 -3.05 0.69
C PHE A 70 -10.54 -2.57 -0.75
N TYR A 71 -10.63 -3.46 -1.73
CA TYR A 71 -10.50 -3.10 -3.15
C TYR A 71 -11.49 -2.00 -3.58
N THR A 72 -12.73 -2.03 -3.10
CA THR A 72 -13.72 -0.97 -3.38
C THR A 72 -13.28 0.38 -2.80
N ILE A 73 -12.71 0.38 -1.60
CA ILE A 73 -12.17 1.59 -0.96
C ILE A 73 -10.90 2.07 -1.67
N CYS A 74 -10.10 1.19 -2.26
CA CYS A 74 -8.88 1.58 -2.98
C CYS A 74 -9.15 2.57 -4.12
N HIS A 75 -10.34 2.56 -4.71
CA HIS A 75 -10.75 3.54 -5.73
C HIS A 75 -10.88 4.98 -5.20
N LEU A 76 -10.97 5.16 -3.87
CA LEU A 76 -11.02 6.47 -3.23
C LEU A 76 -9.63 7.09 -3.05
N PHE A 77 -8.56 6.29 -3.14
CA PHE A 77 -7.21 6.82 -3.08
C PHE A 77 -6.84 7.44 -4.44
N PRO A 78 -6.17 8.61 -4.47
CA PRO A 78 -5.67 9.22 -5.69
C PRO A 78 -4.43 8.49 -6.25
N CYS A 79 -4.48 7.16 -6.30
CA CYS A 79 -3.37 6.27 -6.61
C CYS A 79 -3.54 5.61 -7.98
N GLY A 80 -3.41 6.37 -9.07
CA GLY A 80 -3.21 5.85 -10.44
C GLY A 80 -4.17 4.75 -10.92
N GLN A 81 -3.78 4.02 -11.98
CA GLN A 81 -4.54 2.85 -12.44
C GLN A 81 -4.34 1.68 -11.47
N LEU A 82 -5.34 1.45 -10.62
CA LEU A 82 -5.42 0.22 -9.82
C LEU A 82 -5.52 -1.01 -10.74
N LEU A 83 -4.94 -2.13 -10.33
CA LEU A 83 -5.16 -3.41 -11.01
C LEU A 83 -6.65 -3.75 -11.00
N GLU A 84 -7.13 -4.47 -12.02
CA GLU A 84 -8.43 -5.13 -11.93
C GLU A 84 -8.51 -6.02 -10.68
N ARG A 85 -9.69 -6.07 -10.05
CA ARG A 85 -9.96 -6.83 -8.81
C ARG A 85 -9.41 -8.25 -8.81
N SER A 86 -9.62 -8.99 -9.90
CA SER A 86 -9.15 -10.38 -10.04
C SER A 86 -7.61 -10.45 -10.00
N ARG A 87 -6.93 -9.53 -10.68
CA ARG A 87 -5.47 -9.45 -10.72
C ARG A 87 -4.91 -8.98 -9.39
N PHE A 88 -5.53 -8.00 -8.75
CA PHE A 88 -5.17 -7.55 -7.40
C PHE A 88 -5.24 -8.70 -6.40
N ASN A 89 -6.35 -9.44 -6.35
CA ASN A 89 -6.53 -10.58 -5.44
C ASN A 89 -5.57 -11.72 -5.74
N ARG A 90 -5.27 -11.99 -7.01
CA ARG A 90 -4.31 -13.03 -7.40
C ARG A 90 -2.90 -12.66 -6.94
N ARG A 91 -2.46 -11.42 -7.16
CA ARG A 91 -1.12 -10.97 -6.79
C ARG A 91 -0.96 -10.79 -5.28
N SER A 92 -1.99 -10.32 -4.60
CA SER A 92 -1.99 -10.23 -3.14
C SER A 92 -1.73 -11.60 -2.49
N ARG A 93 -2.40 -12.65 -2.98
CA ARG A 93 -2.18 -14.05 -2.55
C ARG A 93 -0.84 -14.65 -2.96
N GLN A 94 -0.11 -14.01 -3.87
CA GLN A 94 1.23 -14.46 -4.23
C GLN A 94 2.29 -13.82 -3.34
N LEU A 95 1.98 -12.70 -2.70
CA LEU A 95 2.91 -11.92 -1.88
C LEU A 95 2.79 -12.19 -0.37
N ILE A 96 1.74 -12.93 0.04
CA ILE A 96 1.50 -13.44 1.40
C ILE A 96 1.53 -14.97 1.31
#